data_AF-A0A2E5EB99-F1
#
_entry.id   AF-A0A2E5EB99-F1
#
_cell.length_a   1.000
_cell.length_b   1.000
_cell.length_c   1.000
_cell.angle_alpha   90.00
_cell.angle_beta   90.00
_cell.angle_gamma   90.00
#
_symmetry.space_group_name_H-M   'P 1'
#
loop_
_entity.id
_entity.type
_entity.pdbx_description
1 polymer ?
#
loop_
_entity_poly.entity_id
_entity_poly.type
_entity_poly.pdbx_seq_one_letter_code
_entity_poly.pdbx_strand_id
1 'polypeptide(L)' 'MTDSTEKKSIMRCLGEFTGYIAKGIRTKVDAPRTEEVARSVEETRDGDVTLRRTVIEEVEYHGNAKEDQSCS' A
#
# COMPACT_ATOMS: atom_id res chain seq x y z
N MET A 1 2.88 -25.46 -39.18
CA MET A 1 1.76 -25.09 -38.28
C MET A 1 2.34 -24.51 -36.99
N THR A 2 2.76 -23.25 -36.95
CA THR A 2 3.41 -22.64 -35.76
C THR A 2 2.86 -21.26 -35.40
N ASP A 3 1.79 -20.82 -36.05
CA ASP A 3 1.29 -19.44 -35.99
C ASP A 3 0.42 -19.19 -34.73
N SER A 4 -0.29 -20.21 -34.23
CA SER A 4 -1.20 -20.06 -33.08
C SER A 4 -0.50 -20.03 -31.72
N THR A 5 0.71 -20.59 -31.60
CA THR A 5 1.48 -20.62 -30.34
C THR A 5 2.16 -19.28 -30.09
N GLU A 6 2.70 -18.66 -31.14
CA GLU A 6 3.35 -17.35 -31.07
C GLU A 6 2.35 -16.23 -30.75
N LYS A 7 1.15 -16.26 -31.36
CA LYS A 7 0.05 -15.34 -31.04
C LYS A 7 -0.42 -15.44 -29.58
N LYS A 8 -0.47 -16.64 -29.01
CA LYS A 8 -0.80 -16.86 -27.59
C LYS A 8 0.27 -16.29 -26.64
N SER A 9 1.54 -16.42 -27.01
CA SER A 9 2.66 -15.81 -26.29
C SER A 9 2.54 -14.28 -26.26
N ILE A 10 2.26 -13.66 -27.41
CA ILE A 10 2.11 -12.21 -27.52
C ILE A 10 0.91 -11.69 -26.71
N MET A 11 -0.24 -12.39 -26.76
CA MET A 11 -1.40 -12.02 -25.95
C MET A 11 -1.15 -12.15 -24.46
N ARG A 12 -0.34 -13.13 -24.04
CA ARG A 12 0.10 -13.28 -22.65
C ARG A 12 0.97 -12.11 -22.21
N CYS A 13 1.99 -11.76 -22.99
CA CYS A 13 2.87 -10.62 -22.68
C CYS A 13 2.12 -9.29 -22.62
N LEU A 14 1.14 -9.08 -23.50
CA LEU A 14 0.32 -7.87 -23.49
C LEU A 14 -0.63 -7.82 -22.28
N GLY A 15 -1.20 -8.97 -21.90
CA GLY A 15 -2.02 -9.09 -20.69
C GLY A 15 -1.22 -8.81 -19.43
N GLU A 16 -0.01 -9.37 -19.32
CA GLU A 16 0.92 -9.15 -18.21
C GLU A 16 1.33 -7.67 -18.11
N PHE A 17 1.74 -7.07 -19.23
CA PHE A 17 2.12 -5.65 -19.29
C PHE A 17 0.97 -4.71 -18.87
N THR A 18 -0.23 -4.95 -19.39
CA THR A 18 -1.43 -4.16 -19.03
C THR A 18 -1.79 -4.35 -17.55
N GLY A 19 -1.61 -5.56 -17.02
CA GLY A 19 -1.77 -5.87 -15.61
C GLY A 19 -0.86 -5.03 -14.70
N TYR A 20 0.41 -4.88 -15.07
CA TYR A 20 1.36 -4.04 -14.34
C TYR A 20 0.99 -2.55 -14.38
N ILE A 21 0.55 -2.02 -15.52
CA ILE A 21 0.09 -0.63 -15.64
C ILE A 21 -1.16 -0.42 -14.77
N ALA A 22 -2.15 -1.31 -14.86
CA ALA A 22 -3.37 -1.21 -14.06
C ALA A 22 -3.08 -1.30 -12.56
N LYS A 23 -2.11 -2.13 -12.15
CA LYS A 23 -1.65 -2.22 -10.76
C LYS A 23 -0.96 -0.93 -10.31
N GLY A 24 -0.13 -0.31 -11.16
CA GLY A 24 0.52 0.96 -10.90
C GLY A 24 -0.47 2.12 -10.71
N ILE A 25 -1.49 2.21 -11.58
CA ILE A 25 -2.53 3.26 -11.49
C ILE A 25 -3.43 3.07 -10.25
N ARG A 26 -3.73 1.82 -9.87
CA ARG A 26 -4.53 1.53 -8.68
C ARG A 26 -3.78 1.76 -7.37
N THR A 27 -2.46 1.64 -7.41
CA THR A 27 -1.61 1.91 -6.24
C THR A 27 -1.55 3.43 -6.04
N LYS A 28 -2.08 3.94 -4.93
CA LYS A 28 -1.91 5.35 -4.57
C LYS A 28 -0.44 5.60 -4.24
N VAL A 29 0.32 6.13 -5.20
CA VAL A 29 1.77 6.38 -5.07
C VAL A 29 2.05 7.54 -4.09
N ASP A 30 1.14 8.51 -4.01
CA ASP A 30 1.26 9.70 -3.16
C ASP A 30 0.50 9.60 -1.84
N ALA A 31 -0.04 8.43 -1.50
CA ALA A 31 -0.63 8.25 -0.18
C ALA A 31 0.51 7.96 0.80
N PRO A 32 0.82 8.84 1.77
CA PRO A 32 1.71 8.47 2.86
C PRO A 32 1.13 7.20 3.48
N ARG A 33 1.93 6.14 3.51
CA ARG A 33 1.55 4.90 4.17
C ARG A 33 1.76 5.15 5.65
N THR A 34 0.81 5.83 6.27
CA THR A 34 0.75 6.08 7.71
C THR A 34 -0.09 4.97 8.34
N GLU A 35 0.47 4.31 9.34
CA GLU A 35 -0.22 3.28 10.12
C GLU A 35 -0.24 3.72 11.59
N GLU A 36 -1.44 3.75 12.18
CA GLU A 36 -1.63 3.97 13.62
C GLU A 36 -1.20 2.70 14.35
N VAL A 37 -0.12 2.79 15.13
CA VAL A 37 0.47 1.63 15.83
C VAL A 37 -0.06 1.50 17.25
N ALA A 38 -0.47 2.60 17.87
CA ALA A 38 -1.06 2.59 19.19
C ALA A 38 -2.01 3.77 19.41
N ARG A 39 -3.03 3.50 20.22
CA ARG A 39 -3.96 4.51 20.75
C ARG A 39 -4.07 4.35 22.25
N SER A 40 -3.89 5.43 22.99
CA SER A 40 -4.23 5.47 24.42
C SER A 40 -5.13 6.65 24.72
N VAL A 41 -6.02 6.44 25.69
CA VAL A 41 -6.93 7.47 26.19
C VAL A 41 -6.76 7.54 27.70
N GLU A 42 -6.41 8.72 28.18
CA GLU A 42 -6.29 9.02 29.61
C GLU A 42 -7.41 9.98 29.98
N GLU A 43 -8.23 9.59 30.95
CA GLU A 43 -9.27 10.45 31.51
C GLU A 43 -8.90 10.81 32.95
N THR A 44 -8.95 12.10 33.27
CA THR A 44 -8.73 12.60 34.63
C THR A 44 -9.87 13.54 34.99
N ARG A 45 -10.45 13.35 36.18
CA ARG A 45 -11.44 14.29 36.72
C ARG A 45 -10.75 15.24 37.69
N ASP A 46 -10.94 16.53 37.48
CA ASP A 46 -10.50 17.58 38.37
C ASP A 46 -11.70 18.46 38.74
N GLY A 47 -12.20 18.26 39.96
CA GLY A 47 -13.45 18.86 40.43
C GLY A 47 -14.64 18.49 39.56
N ASP A 48 -15.19 19.49 38.87
CA ASP A 48 -16.38 19.37 38.00
C ASP A 48 -16.00 19.21 36.50
N VAL A 49 -14.71 19.13 36.20
CA VAL A 49 -14.20 19.03 34.82
C VAL A 49 -13.63 17.63 34.57
N THR A 50 -13.96 17.07 33.41
CA THR A 50 -13.31 15.84 32.91
C THR A 50 -12.32 16.21 31.81
N LEU A 51 -11.04 15.95 32.07
CA LEU A 51 -9.98 16.07 31.08
C LEU A 51 -9.83 14.73 30.36
N ARG A 52 -9.88 14.74 29.03
CA ARG A 52 -9.63 13.55 28.21
C ARG A 52 -8.47 13.82 27.27
N ARG A 53 -7.35 13.15 27.51
CA ARG A 53 -6.18 13.15 26.64
C ARG A 53 -6.23 11.92 25.75
N THR A 54 -5.98 12.09 24.45
CA THR A 54 -5.82 10.98 23.50
C THR A 54 -4.43 11.08 22.90
N VAL A 55 -3.67 10.00 22.98
CA VAL A 55 -2.37 9.87 22.33
C VAL A 55 -2.52 8.87 21.19
N ILE A 56 -2.11 9.28 20.00
CA ILE A 56 -2.08 8.46 18.79
C ILE A 56 -0.63 8.38 18.37
N GLU A 57 -0.10 7.16 18.30
CA GLU A 57 1.24 6.90 17.79
C GLU A 57 1.11 6.39 16.35
N GLU A 58 1.82 7.04 15.43
CA GLU A 58 1.78 6.72 14.00
C GLU A 58 3.20 6.44 13.50
N VAL A 59 3.30 5.51 12.56
CA VAL A 59 4.53 5.26 11.81
C VAL A 59 4.28 5.57 10.34
N GLU A 60 5.15 6.40 9.77
CA GLU A 60 5.15 6.70 8.34
C GLU A 60 6.18 5.83 7.62
N TYR A 61 5.74 5.02 6.67
CA TYR A 61 6.65 4.20 5.87
C TYR A 61 7.08 4.95 4.62
N HIS A 62 8.37 5.31 4.56
CA HIS A 62 8.97 5.81 3.34
C HIS A 62 9.35 4.62 2.46
N GLY A 63 8.58 4.40 1.40
CA GLY A 63 8.84 3.32 0.46
C GLY A 63 10.19 3.51 -0.23
N ASN A 64 11.23 2.80 0.21
CA ASN A 64 12.35 2.50 -0.68
C ASN A 64 11.84 1.42 -1.63
N ALA A 65 11.45 1.83 -2.84
CA ALA A 65 11.18 0.94 -3.95
C ALA A 65 12.48 0.16 -4.28
N LYS A 66 12.75 -0.92 -3.54
CA LYS A 66 13.70 -1.94 -3.97
C LYS A 66 12.91 -3.00 -4.74
N GLU A 67 13.20 -2.99 -6.03
CA GLU A 67 12.92 -3.96 -7.08
C GLU A 67 12.46 -5.32 -6.55
N ASP A 68 11.23 -5.69 -6.95
CA ASP A 68 10.82 -7.08 -7.08
C ASP A 68 11.87 -7.78 -7.96
N GLN A 69 12.83 -8.50 -7.35
CA GLN A 69 13.66 -9.47 -8.06
C GLN A 69 12.72 -10.50 -8.68
N SER A 70 12.56 -10.42 -10.00
CA SER A 70 11.84 -11.40 -10.80
C SER A 70 12.50 -12.77 -10.63
N CYS A 71 11.68 -13.79 -10.38
CA CYS A 71 12.11 -15.19 -10.38
C CYS A 71 12.94 -15.53 -11.63
N SER A 72 14.09 -16.15 -11.39
CA SER A 72 14.87 -16.93 -12.36
C SER A 72 14.18 -18.24 -12.73
#